data_AF-A0A7K4FI42-F1
#
_entry.id   AF-A0A7K4FI42-F1
#
_cell.length_a   1.000
_cell.length_b   1.000
_cell.length_c   1.000
_cell.angle_alpha   90.00
_cell.angle_beta   90.00
_cell.angle_gamma   90.00
#
_symmetry.space_group_name_H-M   'P 1'
#
loop_
_entity.id
_entity.type
_entity.pdbx_description
1 polymer ?
#
loop_
_entity_poly.entity_id
_entity_poly.type
_entity_poly.pdbx_seq_one_letter_code
_entity_poly.pdbx_strand_id
1 'polypeptide(L)'
;MPNVESEWRKAIEEERALKDEFMARHSESPFVAERVPFHPLNYFPIDAQYRLPARLERRATPEEVYLRTNRDGSAVMRYLGDLVFSLKGRRHRLRVYHAGEGVGTNVFVPFRDLTSGKESYGPGRYLVFTLTEDDRYDLDFNAAFNPYCAYTDAYECGFPPAENDLAIAIRAGERAWSADANPGSPSGAILEMTRKQLAARGSKPPPTRPTSRSSPRSRARGARTPAKRRTRV
;
A
#
# COMPACT_ATOMS: atom_id res chain seq x y z
N MET A 1 -32.59 13.04 10.60
CA MET A 1 -32.09 12.50 9.33
C MET A 1 -30.86 11.67 9.63
N PRO A 2 -30.72 10.45 9.11
CA PRO A 2 -29.48 9.68 9.31
C PRO A 2 -28.27 10.47 8.79
N ASN A 3 -27.14 10.34 9.48
CA ASN A 3 -25.90 11.01 9.11
C ASN A 3 -25.36 10.38 7.83
N VAL A 4 -25.24 11.16 6.74
CA VAL A 4 -24.76 10.65 5.44
C VAL A 4 -23.40 9.95 5.55
N GLU A 5 -22.54 10.41 6.47
CA GLU A 5 -21.27 9.75 6.75
C GLU A 5 -21.44 8.37 7.40
N SER A 6 -22.41 8.19 8.32
CA SER A 6 -22.62 6.88 8.97
C SER A 6 -23.17 5.84 8.00
N GLU A 7 -24.08 6.25 7.11
CA GLU A 7 -24.62 5.35 6.08
C GLU A 7 -23.55 4.93 5.09
N TRP A 8 -22.70 5.86 4.65
CA TRP A 8 -21.57 5.54 3.77
C TRP A 8 -20.57 4.59 4.43
N ARG A 9 -20.18 4.83 5.69
CA ARG A 9 -19.27 3.92 6.42
C ARG A 9 -19.86 2.52 6.51
N LYS A 10 -21.14 2.42 6.85
CA LYS A 10 -21.86 1.15 6.92
C LYS A 10 -21.89 0.45 5.57
N ALA A 11 -22.13 1.17 4.47
CA ALA A 11 -22.09 0.60 3.13
C ALA A 11 -20.72 0.02 2.78
N ILE A 12 -19.63 0.69 3.13
CA ILE A 12 -18.27 0.17 2.94
C ILE A 12 -18.01 -1.09 3.80
N GLU A 13 -18.52 -1.12 5.03
CA GLU A 13 -18.41 -2.32 5.89
C GLU A 13 -19.19 -3.51 5.32
N GLU A 14 -20.42 -3.27 4.85
CA GLU A 14 -21.27 -4.27 4.19
C GLU A 14 -20.61 -4.80 2.91
N GLU A 15 -20.04 -3.92 2.08
CA GLU A 15 -19.29 -4.30 0.87
C GLU A 15 -18.09 -5.20 1.20
N ARG A 16 -17.31 -4.84 2.23
CA ARG A 16 -16.16 -5.65 2.69
C ARG A 16 -16.60 -7.04 3.15
N ALA A 17 -17.71 -7.13 3.91
CA ALA A 17 -18.24 -8.40 4.37
C ALA A 17 -18.73 -9.29 3.21
N LEU A 18 -19.46 -8.71 2.26
CA LEU A 18 -19.91 -9.41 1.04
C LEU A 18 -18.72 -9.90 0.22
N LYS A 19 -17.66 -9.09 0.13
CA LYS A 19 -16.45 -9.47 -0.58
C LYS A 19 -15.71 -10.62 0.11
N ASP A 20 -15.59 -10.61 1.44
CA ASP A 20 -15.02 -11.74 2.18
C ASP A 20 -15.83 -13.03 1.98
N GLU A 21 -17.16 -12.95 1.98
CA GLU A 21 -18.03 -14.09 1.71
C GLU A 21 -17.82 -14.64 0.28
N PHE A 22 -17.78 -13.74 -0.71
CA PHE A 22 -17.49 -14.10 -2.10
C PHE A 22 -16.13 -14.80 -2.20
N MET A 23 -15.08 -14.20 -1.61
CA MET A 23 -13.73 -14.73 -1.65
C MET A 23 -13.62 -16.09 -0.95
N ALA A 24 -14.38 -16.32 0.12
CA ALA A 24 -14.35 -17.57 0.87
C ALA A 24 -15.04 -18.75 0.15
N ARG A 25 -16.12 -18.47 -0.61
CA ARG A 25 -17.09 -19.53 -0.99
C ARG A 25 -17.45 -19.57 -2.48
N HIS A 26 -17.36 -18.45 -3.19
CA HIS A 26 -17.83 -18.38 -4.56
C HIS A 26 -16.88 -19.11 -5.52
N SER A 27 -17.41 -19.83 -6.51
CA SER A 27 -16.58 -20.63 -7.45
C SER A 27 -15.67 -19.78 -8.33
N GLU A 28 -16.01 -18.51 -8.55
CA GLU A 28 -15.17 -17.55 -9.29
C GLU A 28 -14.13 -16.85 -8.40
N SER A 29 -14.13 -17.12 -7.10
CA SER A 29 -13.08 -16.63 -6.21
C SER A 29 -11.73 -17.29 -6.57
N PRO A 30 -10.62 -16.52 -6.58
CA PRO A 30 -9.28 -17.09 -6.74
C PRO A 30 -8.94 -18.11 -5.65
N PHE A 31 -9.51 -17.99 -4.45
CA PHE A 31 -9.26 -18.94 -3.36
C PHE A 31 -9.92 -20.29 -3.58
N VAL A 32 -11.15 -20.29 -4.11
CA VAL A 32 -11.91 -21.50 -4.36
C VAL A 32 -11.42 -22.18 -5.64
N ALA A 33 -11.28 -21.40 -6.72
CA ALA A 33 -10.83 -21.90 -8.03
C ALA A 33 -9.44 -22.55 -7.94
N GLU A 34 -8.50 -21.89 -7.26
CA GLU A 34 -7.11 -22.35 -7.14
C GLU A 34 -6.82 -23.13 -5.85
N ARG A 35 -7.85 -23.43 -5.06
CA ARG A 35 -7.76 -24.15 -3.78
C ARG A 35 -6.74 -23.52 -2.80
N VAL A 36 -6.65 -22.20 -2.79
CA VAL A 36 -5.82 -21.45 -1.84
C VAL A 36 -6.58 -21.29 -0.51
N PRO A 37 -5.98 -21.57 0.65
CA PRO A 37 -6.62 -21.37 1.94
C PRO A 37 -7.04 -19.92 2.16
N PHE A 38 -8.35 -19.70 2.27
CA PHE A 38 -8.90 -18.37 2.52
C PHE A 38 -8.74 -17.96 3.98
N HIS A 39 -8.34 -16.71 4.17
CA HIS A 39 -8.49 -15.97 5.42
C HIS A 39 -9.04 -14.59 5.07
N PRO A 40 -9.83 -13.95 5.96
CA PRO A 40 -10.44 -12.65 5.72
C PRO A 40 -9.48 -11.60 5.13
N LEU A 41 -9.96 -10.76 4.24
CA LEU A 41 -9.14 -9.73 3.61
C LEU A 41 -8.73 -8.66 4.63
N ASN A 42 -7.54 -8.08 4.43
CA ASN A 42 -7.02 -7.03 5.30
C ASN A 42 -7.36 -5.66 4.74
N TYR A 43 -7.91 -4.78 5.58
CA TYR A 43 -8.25 -3.41 5.18
C TYR A 43 -7.57 -2.38 6.09
N PHE A 44 -7.36 -1.18 5.55
CA PHE A 44 -7.16 0.00 6.39
C PHE A 44 -8.48 0.42 7.06
N PRO A 45 -8.43 1.12 8.20
CA PRO A 45 -9.62 1.74 8.78
C PRO A 45 -10.32 2.64 7.77
N ILE A 46 -11.66 2.66 7.80
CA ILE A 46 -12.45 3.53 6.92
C ILE A 46 -12.18 4.98 7.30
N ASP A 47 -11.80 5.78 6.31
CA ASP A 47 -11.38 7.15 6.53
C ASP A 47 -11.93 8.07 5.44
N ALA A 48 -12.79 9.00 5.87
CA ALA A 48 -13.48 9.95 5.02
C ALA A 48 -12.52 10.91 4.30
N GLN A 49 -11.29 11.11 4.80
CA GLN A 49 -10.30 11.96 4.12
C GLN A 49 -9.87 11.41 2.75
N TYR A 50 -10.13 10.12 2.49
CA TYR A 50 -9.81 9.46 1.22
C TYR A 50 -11.04 9.24 0.32
N ARG A 51 -12.20 9.81 0.70
CA ARG A 51 -13.35 9.99 -0.17
C ARG A 51 -13.34 11.44 -0.67
N LEU A 52 -13.00 11.63 -1.94
CA LEU A 52 -12.61 12.92 -2.49
C LEU A 52 -13.49 13.28 -3.68
N PRO A 53 -13.91 14.55 -3.82
CA PRO A 53 -14.45 15.02 -5.08
C PRO A 53 -13.37 14.94 -6.15
N ALA A 54 -13.70 14.32 -7.26
CA ALA A 54 -12.83 14.15 -8.40
C ALA A 54 -13.56 14.51 -9.70
N ARG A 55 -12.80 14.90 -10.71
CA ARG A 55 -13.32 15.18 -12.06
C ARG A 55 -12.52 14.42 -13.10
N LEU A 56 -13.21 13.75 -14.01
CA LEU A 56 -12.56 13.15 -15.18
C LEU A 56 -12.32 14.24 -16.25
N GLU A 57 -11.05 14.53 -16.52
CA GLU A 57 -10.63 15.30 -17.69
C GLU A 57 -10.53 14.35 -18.88
N ARG A 58 -11.65 14.17 -19.61
CA ARG A 58 -11.70 13.30 -20.78
C ARG A 58 -10.78 13.75 -21.90
N ARG A 59 -10.24 12.78 -22.61
CA ARG A 59 -9.61 13.00 -23.90
C ARG A 59 -10.67 13.16 -24.98
N ALA A 60 -10.40 14.05 -25.93
CA ALA A 60 -11.22 14.18 -27.13
C ALA A 60 -11.28 12.87 -27.92
N THR A 61 -10.16 12.15 -27.97
CA THR A 61 -10.04 10.83 -28.60
C THR A 61 -9.36 9.87 -27.64
N PRO A 62 -10.08 8.84 -27.13
CA PRO A 62 -9.46 7.78 -26.36
C PRO A 62 -8.41 7.05 -27.18
N GLU A 63 -7.28 6.70 -26.56
CA GLU A 63 -6.16 6.02 -27.20
C GLU A 63 -6.05 4.59 -26.69
N GLU A 64 -5.73 3.68 -27.58
CA GLU A 64 -5.35 2.33 -27.20
C GLU A 64 -3.95 2.32 -26.59
N VAL A 65 -3.83 1.74 -25.40
CA VAL A 65 -2.56 1.60 -24.69
C VAL A 65 -2.38 0.17 -24.21
N TYR A 66 -1.13 -0.22 -24.05
CA TYR A 66 -0.74 -1.54 -23.57
C TYR A 66 -0.30 -1.44 -22.11
N LEU A 67 -1.09 -2.01 -21.20
CA LEU A 67 -0.67 -2.17 -19.82
C LEU A 67 0.11 -3.48 -19.70
N ARG A 68 1.38 -3.39 -19.29
CA ARG A 68 2.21 -4.57 -18.99
C ARG A 68 1.51 -5.44 -17.94
N THR A 69 1.61 -6.75 -18.06
CA THR A 69 1.05 -7.67 -17.06
C THR A 69 2.15 -8.31 -16.21
N ASN A 70 1.75 -9.06 -15.18
CA ASN A 70 2.64 -9.92 -14.39
C ASN A 70 3.11 -11.19 -15.13
N ARG A 71 2.66 -11.40 -16.37
CA ARG A 71 3.20 -12.39 -17.30
C ARG A 71 4.03 -11.67 -18.37
N ASP A 72 4.56 -12.39 -19.36
CA ASP A 72 5.33 -11.80 -20.46
C ASP A 72 4.46 -11.06 -21.50
N GLY A 73 3.27 -10.59 -21.10
CA GLY A 73 2.24 -10.02 -21.96
C GLY A 73 1.84 -8.58 -21.64
N SER A 74 0.83 -8.11 -22.35
CA SER A 74 0.18 -6.82 -22.14
C SER A 74 -1.31 -6.91 -22.36
N ALA A 75 -2.09 -6.22 -21.53
CA ALA A 75 -3.51 -6.03 -21.72
C ALA A 75 -3.76 -4.77 -22.57
N VAL A 76 -4.57 -4.91 -23.62
CA VAL A 76 -5.03 -3.79 -24.44
C VAL A 76 -6.13 -3.04 -23.71
N MET A 77 -5.91 -1.74 -23.49
CA MET A 77 -6.81 -0.87 -22.73
C MET A 77 -7.06 0.43 -23.48
N ARG A 78 -8.23 1.04 -23.29
CA ARG A 78 -8.51 2.38 -23.82
C ARG A 78 -8.29 3.43 -22.74
N TYR A 79 -7.32 4.32 -22.93
CA TYR A 79 -7.06 5.46 -22.06
C TYR A 79 -8.07 6.59 -22.31
N LEU A 80 -8.95 6.83 -21.35
CA LEU A 80 -10.08 7.76 -21.47
C LEU A 80 -9.75 9.21 -21.06
N GLY A 81 -8.77 9.39 -20.18
CA GLY A 81 -8.43 10.68 -19.59
C GLY A 81 -7.99 10.56 -18.14
N ASP A 82 -7.76 11.71 -17.51
CA ASP A 82 -7.23 11.77 -16.15
C ASP A 82 -8.32 12.08 -15.14
N LEU A 83 -8.45 11.23 -14.12
CA LEU A 83 -9.22 11.55 -12.93
C LEU A 83 -8.39 12.48 -12.05
N VAL A 84 -8.87 13.71 -11.89
CA VAL A 84 -8.19 14.79 -11.17
C VAL A 84 -8.86 15.01 -9.82
N PHE A 85 -8.07 15.02 -8.76
CA PHE A 85 -8.55 15.21 -7.39
C PHE A 85 -7.51 15.97 -6.54
N SER A 86 -7.91 16.42 -5.35
CA SER A 86 -6.99 17.05 -4.40
C SER A 86 -6.96 16.25 -3.10
N LEU A 87 -5.76 15.93 -2.62
CA LEU A 87 -5.55 15.23 -1.36
C LEU A 87 -4.45 15.96 -0.57
N LYS A 88 -4.72 16.27 0.70
CA LYS A 88 -3.77 16.98 1.58
C LYS A 88 -3.22 18.27 0.95
N GLY A 89 -4.11 19.04 0.31
CA GLY A 89 -3.79 20.33 -0.33
C GLY A 89 -2.99 20.22 -1.63
N ARG A 90 -2.74 19.02 -2.16
CA ARG A 90 -2.00 18.80 -3.41
C ARG A 90 -2.93 18.22 -4.47
N ARG A 91 -2.82 18.73 -5.70
CA ARG A 91 -3.54 18.19 -6.86
C ARG A 91 -2.84 16.93 -7.38
N HIS A 92 -3.62 15.89 -7.64
CA HIS A 92 -3.18 14.60 -8.16
C HIS A 92 -3.99 14.23 -9.41
N ARG A 93 -3.45 13.30 -10.20
CA ARG A 93 -4.09 12.75 -11.40
C ARG A 93 -3.88 11.24 -11.43
N LEU A 94 -4.87 10.51 -11.92
CA LEU A 94 -4.79 9.09 -12.23
C LEU A 94 -5.41 8.86 -13.60
N ARG A 95 -4.69 8.19 -14.51
CA ARG A 95 -5.22 7.76 -15.79
C ARG A 95 -6.32 6.72 -15.60
N VAL A 96 -7.41 6.91 -16.34
CA VAL A 96 -8.59 6.06 -16.33
C VAL A 96 -8.65 5.23 -17.60
N TYR A 97 -8.92 3.93 -17.44
CA TYR A 97 -8.93 2.97 -18.53
C TYR A 97 -10.28 2.28 -18.67
N HIS A 98 -10.59 1.83 -19.88
CA HIS A 98 -11.67 0.90 -20.14
C HIS A 98 -11.12 -0.38 -20.77
N ALA A 99 -11.58 -1.54 -20.29
CA ALA A 99 -11.18 -2.85 -20.82
C ALA A 99 -12.04 -3.20 -22.04
N GLY A 100 -11.41 -3.44 -23.19
CA GLY A 100 -12.06 -3.93 -24.41
C GLY A 100 -12.68 -2.88 -25.34
N GLU A 101 -13.20 -3.35 -26.48
CA GLU A 101 -13.76 -2.57 -27.59
C GLU A 101 -15.24 -2.15 -27.41
N GLY A 102 -15.86 -2.46 -26.27
CA GLY A 102 -17.29 -2.26 -26.01
C GLY A 102 -17.69 -0.92 -25.36
N VAL A 103 -19.00 -0.71 -25.23
CA VAL A 103 -19.66 0.44 -24.57
C VAL A 103 -19.87 0.16 -23.07
N GLY A 104 -18.84 -0.32 -22.38
CA GLY A 104 -18.92 -0.49 -20.93
C GLY A 104 -18.78 0.87 -20.24
N THR A 105 -19.56 1.08 -19.19
CA THR A 105 -19.45 2.28 -18.36
C THR A 105 -18.50 2.07 -17.18
N ASN A 106 -18.13 0.83 -16.88
CA ASN A 106 -17.18 0.51 -15.82
C ASN A 106 -15.76 0.79 -16.27
N VAL A 107 -15.08 1.64 -15.51
CA VAL A 107 -13.70 2.03 -15.77
C VAL A 107 -12.79 1.52 -14.68
N PHE A 108 -11.55 1.35 -15.09
CA PHE A 108 -10.48 0.71 -14.35
C PHE A 108 -9.36 1.70 -14.10
N VAL A 109 -8.93 1.83 -12.86
CA VAL A 109 -7.84 2.73 -12.45
C VAL A 109 -6.82 1.94 -11.62
N PRO A 110 -5.78 1.39 -12.25
CA PRO A 110 -4.69 0.76 -11.53
C PRO A 110 -3.75 1.84 -11.00
N PHE A 111 -3.38 1.79 -9.73
CA PHE A 111 -2.49 2.79 -9.14
C PHE A 111 -1.50 2.19 -8.15
N ARG A 112 -0.40 2.92 -7.97
CA ARG A 112 0.56 2.73 -6.88
C ARG A 112 0.55 3.96 -6.00
N ASP A 113 0.99 3.79 -4.76
CA ASP A 113 1.18 4.88 -3.83
C ASP A 113 2.31 4.53 -2.84
N LEU A 114 2.66 5.43 -1.92
CA LEU A 114 3.79 5.20 -0.99
C LEU A 114 3.57 4.03 -0.01
N THR A 115 2.36 3.47 0.08
CA THR A 115 2.06 2.24 0.84
C THR A 115 2.38 0.96 0.07
N SER A 116 2.51 1.02 -1.27
CA SER A 116 2.72 -0.16 -2.11
C SER A 116 4.04 -0.86 -1.77
N GLY A 117 3.97 -2.16 -1.47
CA GLY A 117 5.13 -2.99 -1.09
C GLY A 117 5.58 -2.83 0.36
N LYS A 118 4.84 -2.06 1.16
CA LYS A 118 5.11 -1.86 2.60
C LYS A 118 3.89 -2.20 3.45
N GLU A 119 2.75 -1.63 3.10
CA GLU A 119 1.48 -1.77 3.83
C GLU A 119 0.36 -2.32 2.92
N SER A 120 0.41 -2.03 1.61
CA SER A 120 -0.50 -2.52 0.57
C SER A 120 0.22 -3.42 -0.44
N TYR A 121 -0.55 -4.09 -1.32
CA TYR A 121 0.00 -5.02 -2.32
C TYR A 121 1.12 -4.38 -3.15
N GLY A 122 2.21 -5.12 -3.33
CA GLY A 122 3.47 -4.64 -3.89
C GLY A 122 3.33 -3.98 -5.26
N PRO A 123 2.79 -4.69 -6.25
CA PRO A 123 2.56 -4.16 -7.60
C PRO A 123 1.59 -2.98 -7.71
N GLY A 124 0.58 -2.89 -6.84
CA GLY A 124 -0.41 -1.81 -6.83
C GLY A 124 -1.83 -2.29 -6.54
N ARG A 125 -2.78 -1.36 -6.53
CA ARG A 125 -4.20 -1.62 -6.24
C ARG A 125 -5.07 -1.04 -7.34
N TYR A 126 -6.32 -1.47 -7.38
CA TYR A 126 -7.28 -1.05 -8.38
C TYR A 126 -8.43 -0.28 -7.76
N LEU A 127 -8.95 0.66 -8.51
CA LEU A 127 -10.27 1.24 -8.32
C LEU A 127 -11.10 0.95 -9.56
N VAL A 128 -12.39 0.71 -9.33
CA VAL A 128 -13.39 0.57 -10.38
C VAL A 128 -14.56 1.47 -10.03
N PHE A 129 -15.07 2.18 -11.03
CA PHE A 129 -16.29 2.98 -10.91
C PHE A 129 -16.98 3.06 -12.26
N THR A 130 -18.23 3.53 -12.24
CA THR A 130 -19.03 3.70 -13.45
C THR A 130 -18.96 5.16 -13.91
N LEU A 131 -18.71 5.39 -15.20
CA LEU A 131 -18.70 6.72 -15.79
C LEU A 131 -20.05 7.43 -15.61
N THR A 132 -20.00 8.70 -15.26
CA THR A 132 -21.16 9.60 -15.22
C THR A 132 -21.17 10.52 -16.45
N GLU A 133 -22.32 11.11 -16.76
CA GLU A 133 -22.46 12.08 -17.85
C GLU A 133 -21.78 13.42 -17.54
N ASP A 134 -21.68 13.79 -16.26
CA ASP A 134 -21.13 15.08 -15.81
C ASP A 134 -19.64 15.04 -15.44
N ASP A 135 -19.03 13.85 -15.52
CA ASP A 135 -17.63 13.58 -15.20
C ASP A 135 -17.22 13.96 -13.77
N ARG A 136 -18.16 13.97 -12.83
CA ARG A 136 -17.91 14.23 -11.40
C ARG A 136 -18.09 12.95 -10.60
N TYR A 137 -17.15 12.71 -9.70
CA TYR A 137 -17.09 11.46 -8.93
C TYR A 137 -16.76 11.74 -7.46
N ASP A 138 -17.35 10.94 -6.58
CA ASP A 138 -16.83 10.74 -5.23
C ASP A 138 -15.78 9.62 -5.29
N LEU A 139 -14.54 10.00 -5.61
CA LEU A 139 -13.43 9.06 -5.66
C LEU A 139 -13.13 8.54 -4.26
N ASP A 140 -13.43 7.26 -4.01
CA ASP A 140 -13.27 6.66 -2.70
C ASP A 140 -12.17 5.59 -2.68
N PHE A 141 -10.99 5.95 -2.15
CA PHE A 141 -9.92 4.96 -1.98
C PHE A 141 -10.23 3.91 -0.90
N ASN A 142 -11.30 4.06 -0.10
CA ASN A 142 -11.73 3.00 0.83
C ASN A 142 -12.26 1.76 0.09
N ALA A 143 -12.65 1.89 -1.18
CA ALA A 143 -13.03 0.83 -2.09
C ALA A 143 -11.87 0.28 -2.94
N ALA A 144 -10.64 0.82 -2.77
CA ALA A 144 -9.49 0.32 -3.49
C ALA A 144 -9.18 -1.13 -3.08
N PHE A 145 -8.95 -2.00 -4.07
CA PHE A 145 -8.78 -3.43 -3.85
C PHE A 145 -7.52 -4.00 -4.51
N ASN A 146 -7.08 -5.15 -4.00
CA ASN A 146 -5.98 -5.91 -4.58
C ASN A 146 -6.48 -6.75 -5.76
N PRO A 147 -5.71 -6.85 -6.84
CA PRO A 147 -5.99 -7.79 -7.92
C PRO A 147 -5.89 -9.24 -7.46
N TYR A 148 -6.50 -10.17 -8.20
CA TYR A 148 -6.45 -11.60 -7.86
C TYR A 148 -5.05 -12.21 -7.81
N CYS A 149 -4.11 -11.70 -8.61
CA CYS A 149 -2.70 -12.08 -8.52
C CYS A 149 -2.03 -11.73 -7.19
N ALA A 150 -2.68 -10.94 -6.32
CA ALA A 150 -2.21 -10.74 -4.95
C ALA A 150 -2.43 -11.96 -4.05
N TYR A 151 -3.27 -12.91 -4.48
CA TYR A 151 -3.66 -14.09 -3.70
C TYR A 151 -3.10 -15.38 -4.28
N THR A 152 -2.87 -15.43 -5.60
CA THR A 152 -2.39 -16.62 -6.32
C THR A 152 -1.77 -16.24 -7.67
N ASP A 153 -0.74 -16.96 -8.11
CA ASP A 153 -0.03 -16.69 -9.38
C ASP A 153 -0.79 -17.19 -10.64
N ALA A 154 -2.00 -17.72 -10.46
CA ALA A 154 -2.83 -18.23 -11.56
C ALA A 154 -3.38 -17.11 -12.47
N TYR A 155 -3.52 -15.88 -11.96
CA TYR A 155 -4.16 -14.78 -12.69
C TYR A 155 -3.15 -13.84 -13.35
N GLU A 156 -3.48 -13.41 -14.56
CA GLU A 156 -2.78 -12.33 -15.25
C GLU A 156 -3.39 -10.97 -14.89
N CYS A 157 -2.55 -10.02 -14.49
CA CYS A 157 -2.94 -8.72 -13.97
C CYS A 157 -2.13 -7.60 -14.61
N GLY A 158 -2.80 -6.54 -15.05
CA GLY A 158 -2.15 -5.32 -15.56
C GLY A 158 -1.49 -4.51 -14.45
N PHE A 159 -0.21 -4.19 -14.59
CA PHE A 159 0.48 -3.29 -13.69
C PHE A 159 0.00 -1.85 -13.87
N PRO A 160 -0.08 -1.07 -12.77
CA PRO A 160 -0.24 0.37 -12.87
C PRO A 160 0.88 0.98 -13.73
N PRO A 161 0.54 1.88 -14.66
CA PRO A 161 1.53 2.63 -15.42
C PRO A 161 2.23 3.64 -14.50
N ALA A 162 3.40 4.12 -14.92
CA ALA A 162 4.21 5.05 -14.13
C ALA A 162 3.45 6.35 -13.78
N GLU A 163 2.55 6.79 -14.66
CA GLU A 163 1.72 7.98 -14.45
C GLU A 163 0.66 7.80 -13.36
N ASN A 164 0.36 6.56 -12.97
CA ASN A 164 -0.52 6.25 -11.85
C ASN A 164 0.25 5.90 -10.57
N ASP A 165 1.53 6.29 -10.45
CA ASP A 165 2.29 6.20 -9.21
C ASP A 165 2.17 7.51 -8.41
N LEU A 166 1.40 7.45 -7.32
CA LEU A 166 1.13 8.59 -6.47
C LEU A 166 2.23 8.77 -5.42
N ALA A 167 2.90 9.92 -5.45
CA ALA A 167 3.90 10.33 -4.44
C ALA A 167 3.27 10.77 -3.10
N ILE A 168 2.30 10.01 -2.60
CA ILE A 168 1.59 10.18 -1.32
C ILE A 168 1.20 8.80 -0.78
N ALA A 169 1.12 8.62 0.54
CA ALA A 169 0.61 7.38 1.14
C ALA A 169 -0.92 7.40 1.22
N ILE A 170 -1.57 6.38 0.69
CA ILE A 170 -3.02 6.18 0.74
C ILE A 170 -3.35 5.00 1.67
N ARG A 171 -3.65 5.33 2.93
CA ARG A 171 -4.03 4.37 3.97
C ARG A 171 -5.55 4.18 4.05
N ALA A 172 -6.14 3.82 2.91
CA ALA A 172 -7.54 3.46 2.74
C ALA A 172 -7.63 2.26 1.80
N GLY A 173 -8.70 1.45 1.89
CA GLY A 173 -8.90 0.27 1.06
C GLY A 173 -8.14 -0.96 1.54
N GLU A 174 -7.90 -1.91 0.63
CA GLU A 174 -7.21 -3.16 0.95
C GLU A 174 -5.72 -2.93 1.23
N ARG A 175 -5.24 -3.69 2.21
CA ARG A 175 -3.82 -3.85 2.59
C ARG A 175 -3.25 -5.07 1.88
N ALA A 176 -1.94 -5.27 2.00
CA ALA A 176 -1.32 -6.50 1.52
C ALA A 176 -2.01 -7.70 2.17
N TRP A 177 -2.49 -8.62 1.34
CA TRP A 177 -2.99 -9.90 1.83
C TRP A 177 -1.79 -10.82 2.02
N SER A 178 -1.62 -11.31 3.23
CA SER A 178 -0.80 -12.48 3.46
C SER A 178 -1.48 -13.29 4.54
N ALA A 179 -1.44 -14.62 4.37
CA ALA A 179 -1.88 -15.54 5.40
C ALA A 179 -1.16 -15.22 6.73
N ASP A 180 0.10 -14.76 6.72
CA ASP A 180 0.86 -14.44 7.92
C ASP A 180 0.58 -13.07 8.56
N ALA A 181 -0.03 -12.13 7.85
CA ALA A 181 -0.32 -10.78 8.35
C ALA A 181 -1.77 -10.58 8.81
N ASN A 182 -2.64 -11.57 8.61
CA ASN A 182 -4.02 -11.52 9.09
C ASN A 182 -4.06 -11.81 10.60
N PRO A 183 -4.52 -10.89 11.47
CA PRO A 183 -4.57 -11.10 12.92
C PRO A 183 -5.32 -12.38 13.35
N GLY A 184 -6.29 -12.82 12.53
CA GLY A 184 -7.07 -14.03 12.77
C GLY A 184 -6.43 -15.33 12.26
N SER A 185 -5.30 -15.26 11.55
CA SER A 185 -4.58 -16.47 11.12
C SER A 185 -3.64 -16.98 12.22
N PRO A 186 -3.26 -18.27 12.21
CA PRO A 186 -2.31 -18.82 13.18
C PRO A 186 -0.99 -18.04 13.22
N SER A 187 -0.44 -17.72 12.05
CA SER A 187 0.79 -16.95 11.92
C SER A 187 0.64 -15.48 12.32
N GLY A 188 -0.48 -14.83 12.00
CA GLY A 188 -0.72 -13.43 12.32
C GLY A 188 -1.02 -13.19 13.81
N ALA A 189 -1.69 -14.13 14.47
CA ALA A 189 -1.84 -14.14 15.92
C ALA A 189 -0.46 -14.24 16.61
N ILE A 190 0.43 -15.12 16.12
CA ILE A 190 1.81 -15.24 16.62
C ILE A 190 2.59 -13.93 16.40
N LEU A 191 2.46 -13.31 15.23
CA LEU A 191 3.14 -12.06 14.90
C LEU A 191 2.64 -10.89 15.78
N GLU A 192 1.33 -10.82 16.04
CA GLU A 192 0.73 -9.83 16.93
C GLU A 192 1.14 -10.05 18.39
N MET A 193 1.11 -11.29 18.87
CA MET A 193 1.63 -11.65 20.20
C MET A 193 3.10 -11.24 20.33
N THR A 194 3.92 -11.51 19.32
CA THR A 194 5.34 -11.13 19.30
C THR A 194 5.52 -9.61 19.32
N ARG A 195 4.74 -8.86 18.53
CA ARG A 195 4.75 -7.39 18.54
C ARG A 195 4.30 -6.82 19.88
N LYS A 196 3.23 -7.34 20.48
CA LYS A 196 2.76 -6.95 21.82
C LYS A 196 3.81 -7.25 22.90
N GLN A 197 4.47 -8.41 22.83
CA GLN A 197 5.57 -8.76 23.74
C GLN A 197 6.78 -7.84 23.56
N LEU A 198 7.14 -7.47 22.33
CA LEU A 198 8.23 -6.53 22.05
C LEU A 198 7.90 -5.10 22.52
N ALA A 199 6.66 -4.65 22.32
CA ALA A 199 6.19 -3.35 22.80
C ALA A 199 6.12 -3.28 24.34
N ALA A 200 5.69 -4.36 25.00
CA ALA A 200 5.69 -4.48 26.47
C ALA A 200 7.10 -4.53 27.07
N ARG A 201 8.12 -4.89 26.26
CA ARG A 201 9.54 -4.93 26.65
C ARG A 201 10.27 -3.60 26.49
N GLY A 202 9.55 -2.47 26.47
CA GLY A 202 10.07 -1.10 26.34
C GLY A 202 11.56 -0.93 26.70
N SER A 203 12.34 -0.51 25.70
CA SER A 203 13.77 -0.19 25.70
C SER A 203 14.43 -0.07 27.08
N LYS A 204 15.11 -1.14 27.52
CA LYS A 204 16.16 -1.00 28.55
C LYS A 204 17.42 -0.47 27.85
N PRO A 205 17.94 0.71 28.21
CA PRO A 205 19.17 1.19 27.60
C PRO A 205 20.31 0.19 27.91
N PRO A 206 21.27 0.02 26.99
CA PRO A 206 22.35 -0.93 27.18
C PRO A 206 23.13 -0.57 28.45
N PRO A 207 23.63 -1.57 29.21
CA PRO A 207 24.35 -1.30 30.44
C PRO A 207 25.57 -0.42 30.15
N THR A 208 25.63 0.73 30.80
CA THR A 208 26.79 1.62 30.74
C THR A 208 27.99 0.88 31.35
N ARG A 209 29.02 0.72 30.54
CA ARG A 209 30.29 0.08 30.92
C ARG A 209 30.91 0.87 32.09
N PRO A 210 31.30 0.22 33.21
CA PRO A 210 31.87 0.93 34.34
C PRO A 210 33.21 1.55 33.92
N THR A 211 33.33 2.85 34.12
CA THR A 211 34.58 3.59 33.97
C THR A 211 35.58 3.05 35.00
N SER A 212 36.68 2.49 34.52
CA SER A 212 37.77 2.03 35.37
C SER A 212 38.35 3.22 36.13
N ARG A 213 38.11 3.22 37.44
CA ARG A 213 38.72 4.13 38.42
C ARG A 213 40.24 4.01 38.34
N SER A 214 40.89 5.14 38.12
CA SER A 214 42.33 5.33 38.29
C SER A 214 42.76 4.96 39.71
N SER A 215 43.86 4.22 39.85
CA SER A 215 44.67 4.15 41.07
C SER A 215 46.03 4.79 40.82
N PRO A 216 46.57 5.59 41.76
CA PRO A 216 47.83 6.30 41.59
C PRO A 216 49.03 5.64 42.30
N ARG A 217 50.22 6.16 41.97
CA ARG A 217 51.59 5.95 42.54
C ARG A 217 52.42 4.89 41.80
N SER A 218 53.70 5.12 41.51
CA SER A 218 54.72 5.87 42.28
C SER A 218 55.85 6.42 41.39
N ARG A 219 56.52 7.45 41.90
CA ARG A 219 57.75 8.06 41.38
C ARG A 219 58.95 7.14 41.59
N ALA A 220 59.88 7.10 40.63
CA ALA A 220 61.32 7.03 40.89
C ALA A 220 62.11 7.75 39.79
N ARG A 221 63.18 8.42 40.21
CA ARG A 221 64.05 9.37 39.50
C ARG A 221 65.18 8.67 38.72
N GLY A 222 65.73 9.35 37.72
CA GLY A 222 67.10 9.18 37.21
C GLY A 222 67.22 9.64 35.74
N ALA A 223 67.66 10.89 35.49
CA ALA A 223 68.99 11.25 34.93
C ALA A 223 69.17 10.85 33.43
N ARG A 224 69.73 11.62 32.47
CA ARG A 224 70.34 12.96 32.36
C ARG A 224 70.66 13.19 30.86
N THR A 225 70.47 14.42 30.36
CA THR A 225 71.24 15.12 29.25
C THR A 225 71.03 14.75 27.75
N PRO A 226 71.37 15.66 26.77
CA PRO A 226 70.46 16.03 25.66
C PRO A 226 71.12 16.07 24.24
N ALA A 227 70.36 16.61 23.27
CA ALA A 227 70.76 17.11 21.93
C ALA A 227 70.83 16.06 20.79
N LYS A 228 70.47 16.29 19.52
CA LYS A 228 70.40 17.50 18.68
C LYS A 228 69.30 17.38 17.59
N ARG A 229 68.63 18.51 17.32
CA ARG A 229 68.37 19.18 16.01
C ARG A 229 68.52 18.33 14.72
N ARG A 230 67.47 18.30 13.88
CA ARG A 230 67.47 18.90 12.52
C ARG A 230 66.08 18.89 11.86
N THR A 231 65.72 20.07 11.38
CA THR A 231 64.65 20.44 10.44
C THR A 231 64.92 19.87 9.04
N ARG A 232 63.86 19.56 8.25
CA ARG A 232 63.49 20.31 7.03
C ARG A 232 62.42 19.62 6.16
N VAL A 233 61.52 20.50 5.67
CA VAL A 233 60.76 20.53 4.40
C VAL A 233 59.71 19.45 4.18
#